data_AF-A0A1R4JCQ1-F1
#
_entry.id   AF-A0A1R4JCQ1-F1
#
_cell.length_a   1.000
_cell.length_b   1.000
_cell.length_c   1.000
_cell.angle_alpha   90.00
_cell.angle_beta   90.00
_cell.angle_gamma   90.00
#
_symmetry.space_group_name_H-M   'P 1'
#
loop_
_entity.id
_entity.type
_entity.pdbx_description
1 polymer ?
#
loop_
_entity_poly.entity_id
_entity_poly.type
_entity_poly.pdbx_seq_one_letter_code
_entity_poly.pdbx_strand_id
1 'polypeptide(L)'
;MTEIWTILIPILIVDVMNPVLFAFMVYAAGTKHPVSNSSAVLIGHAVAYFIAGFILALGLERITDRLANPQFVDYIISLLLGILLLWVTFRPKNKTKKEQAKPDGVLTPVKAFGLGAIINFVGIPFALPYFAALNQILKADLTIIDSVIVLFAYNLLYALPFVIVPVLVAMNGERSQSLLKRINLVVERASAYLMPALLAIAGFALVGDAIKFLLTGKGLL
;
A
#
# COMPACT_ATOMS: atom_id res chain seq x y z
N MET A 1 -4.41 -26.04 2.76
CA MET A 1 -4.32 -24.92 1.79
C MET A 1 -5.62 -24.17 1.58
N THR A 2 -6.76 -24.80 1.33
CA THR A 2 -8.03 -24.09 1.03
C THR A 2 -8.58 -23.31 2.23
N GLU A 3 -8.40 -23.82 3.44
CA GLU A 3 -8.90 -23.18 4.68
C GLU A 3 -8.32 -21.79 4.92
N ILE A 4 -7.04 -21.55 4.61
CA ILE A 4 -6.42 -20.24 4.81
C ILE A 4 -7.11 -19.14 3.99
N TRP A 5 -7.67 -19.48 2.83
CA TRP A 5 -8.35 -18.54 1.96
C TRP A 5 -9.65 -18.00 2.56
N THR A 6 -10.27 -18.71 3.50
CA THR A 6 -11.43 -18.19 4.24
C THR A 6 -11.08 -16.95 5.08
N ILE A 7 -9.82 -16.87 5.54
CA ILE A 7 -9.27 -15.73 6.28
C ILE A 7 -8.68 -14.71 5.32
N LEU A 8 -7.96 -15.15 4.28
CA LEU A 8 -7.27 -14.25 3.36
C LEU A 8 -8.21 -13.48 2.44
N ILE A 9 -9.34 -14.05 2.00
CA ILE A 9 -10.27 -13.38 1.07
C ILE A 9 -10.84 -12.08 1.68
N PRO A 10 -11.38 -12.06 2.91
CA PRO A 10 -11.83 -10.82 3.54
C PRO A 10 -10.72 -9.76 3.64
N ILE A 11 -9.49 -10.17 4.00
CA ILE A 11 -8.35 -9.26 4.09
C ILE A 11 -8.00 -8.70 2.71
N LEU A 12 -7.97 -9.56 1.70
CA LEU A 12 -7.72 -9.22 0.31
C LEU A 12 -8.72 -8.20 -0.23
N ILE A 13 -10.01 -8.35 0.09
CA ILE A 13 -11.07 -7.40 -0.32
C ILE A 13 -10.76 -5.99 0.21
N VAL A 14 -10.26 -5.88 1.44
CA VAL A 14 -9.84 -4.59 2.00
C VAL A 14 -8.55 -4.10 1.34
N ASP A 15 -7.59 -5.00 1.10
CA ASP A 15 -6.29 -4.68 0.53
C ASP A 15 -6.40 -4.12 -0.90
N VAL A 16 -7.26 -4.71 -1.74
CA VAL A 16 -7.51 -4.23 -3.11
C VAL A 16 -8.15 -2.84 -3.17
N MET A 17 -8.66 -2.32 -2.05
CA MET A 17 -9.12 -0.93 -1.93
C MET A 17 -7.92 0.02 -1.76
N ASN A 18 -6.95 -0.06 -2.67
CA ASN A 18 -5.75 0.77 -2.67
C ASN A 18 -5.92 1.97 -3.62
N PRO A 19 -6.26 3.16 -3.10
CA PRO A 19 -6.50 4.33 -3.94
C PRO A 19 -5.23 4.88 -4.58
N VAL A 20 -4.06 4.60 -3.98
CA VAL A 20 -2.77 5.12 -4.42
C VAL A 20 -2.39 4.43 -5.73
N LEU A 21 -2.39 3.09 -5.77
CA LEU A 21 -2.09 2.33 -6.97
C LEU A 21 -3.02 2.70 -8.12
N PHE A 22 -4.33 2.77 -7.84
CA PHE A 22 -5.33 3.12 -8.86
C PHE A 22 -5.05 4.49 -9.48
N ALA A 23 -4.77 5.51 -8.67
CA ALA A 23 -4.49 6.86 -9.15
C ALA A 23 -3.26 6.92 -10.08
N PHE A 24 -2.18 6.22 -9.73
CA PHE A 24 -0.98 6.17 -10.55
C PHE A 24 -1.18 5.37 -11.85
N MET A 25 -2.03 4.34 -11.84
CA MET A 25 -2.40 3.65 -13.07
C MET A 25 -3.27 4.49 -13.99
N VAL A 26 -4.21 5.28 -13.45
CA VAL A 26 -4.98 6.26 -14.24
C VAL A 26 -4.06 7.33 -14.82
N TYR A 27 -3.08 7.79 -14.05
CA TYR A 27 -2.02 8.68 -14.55
C TYR A 27 -1.26 8.04 -15.72
N ALA A 28 -0.76 6.81 -15.57
CA ALA A 28 -0.04 6.10 -16.62
C ALA A 28 -0.90 5.83 -17.86
N ALA A 29 -2.18 5.52 -17.67
CA ALA A 29 -3.16 5.38 -18.74
C ALA A 29 -3.38 6.70 -19.51
N GLY A 30 -3.12 7.87 -18.93
CA GLY A 30 -3.23 9.17 -19.59
C GLY A 30 -2.01 9.59 -20.42
N THR A 31 -1.00 8.72 -20.55
CA THR A 31 0.26 9.02 -21.26
C THR A 31 0.28 8.52 -22.71
N LYS A 32 1.35 8.81 -23.46
CA LYS A 32 1.52 8.46 -24.88
C LYS A 32 1.37 6.97 -25.19
N HIS A 33 1.77 6.09 -24.26
CA HIS A 33 1.69 4.63 -24.42
C HIS A 33 0.78 4.04 -23.34
N PRO A 34 -0.54 4.25 -23.42
CA PRO A 34 -1.42 4.15 -22.27
C PRO A 34 -1.59 2.70 -21.76
N VAL A 35 -1.72 1.72 -22.67
CA VAL A 35 -1.79 0.29 -22.30
C VAL A 35 -0.45 -0.18 -21.74
N SER A 36 0.64 0.06 -22.47
CA SER A 36 1.97 -0.42 -22.06
C SER A 36 2.43 0.19 -20.73
N ASN A 37 2.21 1.49 -20.52
CA ASN A 37 2.61 2.16 -19.30
C ASN A 37 1.74 1.77 -18.11
N SER A 38 0.42 1.67 -18.26
CA SER A 38 -0.46 1.23 -17.16
C SER A 38 -0.19 -0.24 -16.77
N SER A 39 0.02 -1.13 -17.75
CA SER A 39 0.45 -2.51 -17.49
C SER A 39 1.82 -2.55 -16.81
N ALA A 40 2.78 -1.76 -17.27
CA ALA A 40 4.11 -1.73 -16.66
C ALA A 40 4.08 -1.23 -15.21
N VAL A 41 3.28 -0.20 -14.88
CA VAL A 41 3.04 0.22 -13.49
C VAL A 41 2.50 -0.94 -12.66
N LEU A 42 1.46 -1.65 -13.14
CA LEU A 42 0.86 -2.75 -12.41
C LEU A 42 1.84 -3.90 -12.16
N ILE A 43 2.60 -4.28 -13.19
CA ILE A 43 3.61 -5.36 -13.09
C ILE A 43 4.72 -4.93 -12.12
N GLY A 44 5.24 -3.71 -12.25
CA GLY A 44 6.28 -3.19 -11.35
C GLY A 44 5.82 -3.14 -9.90
N HIS A 45 4.57 -2.71 -9.68
CA HIS A 45 3.95 -2.72 -8.35
C HIS A 45 3.84 -4.14 -7.82
N ALA A 46 3.25 -5.07 -8.58
CA ALA A 46 3.01 -6.44 -8.14
C ALA A 46 4.32 -7.21 -7.85
N VAL A 47 5.34 -7.05 -8.70
CA VAL A 47 6.66 -7.65 -8.48
C VAL A 47 7.30 -7.10 -7.21
N ALA A 48 7.33 -5.78 -7.05
CA ALA A 48 7.91 -5.16 -5.85
C ALA A 48 7.13 -5.53 -4.58
N TYR A 49 5.81 -5.64 -4.67
CA TYR A 49 4.93 -6.00 -3.54
C TYR A 49 5.13 -7.45 -3.09
N PHE A 50 5.24 -8.37 -4.05
CA PHE A 50 5.61 -9.76 -3.78
C PHE A 50 7.01 -9.87 -3.18
N ILE A 51 8.02 -9.20 -3.76
CA ILE A 51 9.39 -9.20 -3.23
C ILE A 51 9.43 -8.63 -1.82
N ALA A 52 8.73 -7.52 -1.57
CA ALA A 52 8.64 -6.92 -0.24
C ALA A 52 7.99 -7.90 0.76
N GLY A 53 6.88 -8.54 0.38
CA GLY A 53 6.25 -9.57 1.22
C GLY A 53 7.17 -10.75 1.52
N PHE A 54 7.93 -11.21 0.52
CA PHE A 54 8.90 -12.29 0.69
C PHE A 54 10.04 -11.88 1.62
N ILE A 55 10.63 -10.70 1.43
CA ILE A 55 11.68 -10.18 2.33
C ILE A 55 11.16 -9.99 3.75
N LEU A 56 9.94 -9.44 3.88
CA LEU A 56 9.29 -9.27 5.17
C LEU A 56 9.03 -10.62 5.84
N ALA A 57 8.60 -11.64 5.10
CA ALA A 57 8.39 -13.00 5.63
C ALA A 57 9.64 -13.55 6.34
N LEU A 58 10.82 -13.30 5.78
CA LEU A 58 12.10 -13.74 6.36
C LEU A 58 12.46 -13.03 7.68
N GLY A 59 11.89 -11.85 7.92
CA GLY A 59 12.17 -11.02 9.11
C GLY A 59 10.98 -10.83 10.04
N LEU A 60 9.78 -11.28 9.66
CA LEU A 60 8.54 -10.87 10.33
C LEU A 60 8.50 -11.38 11.77
N GLU A 61 8.95 -12.62 12.02
CA GLU A 61 9.05 -13.18 13.37
C GLU A 61 9.93 -12.32 14.28
N ARG A 62 11.11 -11.91 13.79
CA ARG A 62 12.02 -11.04 14.55
C ARG A 62 11.40 -9.67 14.82
N ILE A 63 10.67 -9.12 13.84
CA ILE A 63 9.96 -7.85 13.99
C ILE A 63 8.86 -8.00 15.05
N THR A 64 8.05 -9.07 14.98
CA THR A 64 6.97 -9.31 15.95
C THR A 64 7.50 -9.58 17.34
N ASP A 65 8.59 -10.31 17.49
CA ASP A 65 9.23 -10.58 18.78
C ASP A 65 9.79 -9.28 19.40
N ARG A 66 10.40 -8.43 18.58
CA ARG A 66 10.89 -7.10 19.01
C ARG A 66 9.74 -6.18 19.42
N LEU A 67 8.63 -6.21 18.69
CA LEU A 67 7.42 -5.45 19.00
C LEU A 67 6.72 -5.97 20.27
N ALA A 68 6.76 -7.28 20.54
CA ALA A 68 6.22 -7.88 21.75
C ALA A 68 7.12 -7.66 22.99
N ASN A 69 8.41 -7.39 22.77
CA ASN A 69 9.39 -7.13 23.83
C ASN A 69 10.15 -5.81 23.57
N PRO A 70 9.43 -4.67 23.54
CA PRO A 70 10.01 -3.38 23.18
C PRO A 70 11.00 -2.90 24.24
N GLN A 71 12.13 -2.35 23.79
CA GLN A 71 13.12 -1.68 24.62
C GLN A 71 12.86 -0.17 24.65
N PHE A 72 13.49 0.52 25.60
CA PHE A 72 13.39 1.98 25.75
C PHE A 72 13.61 2.74 24.43
N VAL A 73 14.61 2.34 23.64
CA VAL A 73 14.92 2.96 22.33
C VAL A 73 13.75 2.85 21.35
N ASP A 74 12.99 1.76 21.38
CA ASP A 74 11.85 1.56 20.47
C ASP A 74 10.73 2.55 20.77
N TYR A 75 10.48 2.87 22.05
CA TYR A 75 9.53 3.91 22.44
C TYR A 75 9.97 5.31 22.02
N ILE A 76 11.27 5.60 22.03
CA ILE A 76 11.80 6.88 21.51
C ILE A 76 11.60 6.98 20.00
N ILE A 77 11.91 5.90 19.26
CA ILE A 77 11.68 5.83 17.82
C ILE A 77 10.18 6.00 17.52
N SER A 78 9.32 5.27 18.23
CA SER A 78 7.85 5.37 18.11
C SER A 78 7.35 6.78 18.40
N LEU A 79 7.88 7.46 19.42
CA LEU A 79 7.51 8.85 19.71
C LEU A 79 7.88 9.79 18.56
N LEU A 80 9.11 9.69 18.05
CA LEU A 80 9.58 10.52 16.94
C LEU A 80 8.78 10.26 15.65
N LEU A 81 8.53 8.99 15.32
CA LEU A 81 7.71 8.61 14.17
C LEU A 81 6.26 9.08 14.35
N GLY A 82 5.69 8.90 15.54
CA GLY A 82 4.34 9.34 15.86
C GLY A 82 4.17 10.84 15.69
N ILE A 83 5.10 11.64 16.22
CA ILE A 83 5.12 13.10 16.02
C ILE A 83 5.25 13.45 14.54
N LEU A 84 6.13 12.77 13.80
CA LEU A 84 6.28 12.99 12.35
C LEU A 84 4.96 12.72 11.59
N LEU A 85 4.28 11.61 11.90
CA LEU A 85 2.99 11.26 11.28
C LEU A 85 1.90 12.30 11.59
N LEU A 86 1.81 12.75 12.85
CA LEU A 86 0.86 13.80 13.25
C LEU A 86 1.20 15.14 12.57
N TRP A 87 2.48 15.49 12.48
CA TRP A 87 2.91 16.68 11.76
C TRP A 87 2.53 16.61 10.28
N VAL A 88 2.79 15.49 9.59
CA VAL A 88 2.37 15.29 8.18
C VAL A 88 0.85 15.39 8.03
N THR A 89 0.10 14.86 9.00
CA THR A 89 -1.38 14.87 9.00
C THR A 89 -1.94 16.29 9.14
N PHE A 90 -1.45 17.06 10.11
CA PHE A 90 -2.00 18.37 10.46
C PHE A 90 -1.29 19.55 9.79
N ARG A 91 -0.20 19.31 9.07
CA ARG A 91 0.49 20.36 8.32
C ARG A 91 -0.48 21.01 7.32
N PRO A 92 -0.52 22.35 7.23
CA PRO A 92 -1.32 23.05 6.23
C PRO A 92 -0.97 22.55 4.83
N LYS A 93 -1.94 21.96 4.13
CA LYS A 93 -1.75 21.59 2.72
C LYS A 93 -1.81 22.87 1.90
N ASN A 94 -0.71 23.25 1.27
CA ASN A 94 -0.75 24.29 0.25
C ASN A 94 -1.73 23.85 -0.83
N LYS A 95 -2.76 24.68 -1.08
CA LYS A 95 -3.65 24.55 -2.23
C LYS A 95 -2.93 24.95 -3.50
N THR A 96 -1.74 24.43 -3.75
CA THR A 96 -1.27 24.37 -5.13
C THR A 96 -2.29 23.52 -5.84
N LYS A 97 -3.02 24.11 -6.81
CA LYS A 97 -3.85 23.36 -7.74
C LYS A 97 -3.02 22.13 -8.11
N LYS A 98 -3.49 20.94 -7.77
CA LYS A 98 -3.06 19.73 -8.47
C LYS A 98 -3.54 19.92 -9.90
N GLU A 99 -2.86 20.78 -10.64
CA GLU A 99 -2.78 20.68 -12.07
C GLU A 99 -2.38 19.23 -12.25
N GLN A 100 -3.32 18.41 -12.75
CA GLN A 100 -3.01 17.05 -13.17
C GLN A 100 -1.79 17.23 -14.04
N ALA A 101 -0.60 16.92 -13.50
CA ALA A 101 0.65 17.30 -14.13
C ALA A 101 0.52 16.77 -15.55
N LYS A 102 0.41 17.69 -16.52
CA LYS A 102 0.45 17.28 -17.92
C LYS A 102 1.75 16.48 -18.00
N PRO A 103 1.73 15.28 -18.58
CA PRO A 103 2.93 14.45 -18.64
C PRO A 103 3.95 15.18 -19.53
N ASP A 104 4.71 16.10 -18.93
CA ASP A 104 5.78 16.86 -19.57
C ASP A 104 7.02 15.97 -19.76
N GLY A 105 7.06 14.83 -19.05
CA GLY A 105 7.98 13.73 -19.30
C GLY A 105 7.34 12.61 -20.09
N VAL A 106 7.99 12.17 -21.18
CA VAL A 106 7.61 10.93 -21.89
C VAL A 106 7.81 9.75 -20.93
N LEU A 107 6.75 9.34 -20.25
CA LEU A 107 6.74 8.12 -19.45
C LEU A 107 6.94 6.94 -20.41
N THR A 108 8.07 6.25 -20.30
CA THR A 108 8.35 5.01 -21.04
C THR A 108 7.93 3.80 -20.20
N PRO A 109 7.69 2.62 -20.80
CA PRO A 109 7.29 1.43 -20.04
C PRO A 109 8.27 1.05 -18.93
N VAL A 110 9.58 1.23 -19.16
CA VAL A 110 10.61 0.96 -18.13
C VAL A 110 10.49 1.94 -16.95
N LYS A 111 10.29 3.24 -17.22
CA LYS A 111 10.06 4.23 -16.15
C LYS A 111 8.74 3.98 -15.44
N ALA A 112 7.71 3.53 -16.16
CA ALA A 112 6.42 3.14 -15.62
C ALA A 112 6.53 1.91 -14.69
N PHE A 113 7.34 0.91 -15.06
CA PHE A 113 7.66 -0.23 -14.19
C PHE A 113 8.34 0.23 -12.89
N GLY A 114 9.36 1.09 -12.99
CA GLY A 114 10.03 1.65 -11.82
C GLY A 114 9.09 2.49 -10.94
N LEU A 115 8.20 3.27 -11.57
CA LEU A 115 7.14 4.00 -10.86
C LEU A 115 6.22 3.02 -10.10
N GLY A 116 5.80 1.93 -10.74
CA GLY A 116 5.09 0.80 -10.14
C GLY A 116 5.74 0.33 -8.84
N ALA A 117 7.04 0.07 -8.88
CA ALA A 117 7.78 -0.40 -7.71
C ALA A 117 7.77 0.62 -6.56
N ILE A 118 7.97 1.91 -6.86
CA ILE A 118 8.06 2.99 -5.86
C ILE A 118 6.72 3.28 -5.18
N ILE A 119 5.59 3.04 -5.86
CA ILE A 119 4.25 3.29 -5.32
C ILE A 119 3.98 2.54 -4.02
N ASN A 120 4.56 1.35 -3.83
CA ASN A 120 4.46 0.58 -2.59
C ASN A 120 4.90 1.39 -1.35
N PHE A 121 5.91 2.26 -1.48
CA PHE A 121 6.38 3.11 -0.38
C PHE A 121 5.41 4.27 -0.08
N VAL A 122 4.77 4.81 -1.11
CA VAL A 122 3.75 5.87 -0.95
C VAL A 122 2.47 5.29 -0.35
N GLY A 123 2.17 4.03 -0.69
CA GLY A 123 1.01 3.29 -0.23
C GLY A 123 1.16 2.61 1.13
N ILE A 124 2.27 2.79 1.86
CA ILE A 124 2.51 2.11 3.16
C ILE A 124 1.32 2.18 4.13
N PRO A 125 0.60 3.32 4.31
CA PRO A 125 -0.56 3.35 5.19
C PRO A 125 -1.67 2.35 4.80
N PHE A 126 -1.77 2.01 3.51
CA PHE A 126 -2.72 1.05 2.97
C PHE A 126 -2.16 -0.38 2.92
N ALA A 127 -0.92 -0.63 3.34
CA ALA A 127 -0.32 -1.96 3.37
C ALA A 127 -0.66 -2.76 4.64
N LEU A 128 -1.41 -2.19 5.60
CA LEU A 128 -1.82 -2.87 6.83
C LEU A 128 -2.56 -4.21 6.55
N PRO A 129 -3.53 -4.29 5.62
CA PRO A 129 -4.17 -5.56 5.29
C PRO A 129 -3.16 -6.59 4.78
N TYR A 130 -2.18 -6.19 3.97
CA TYR A 130 -1.12 -7.07 3.50
C TYR A 130 -0.24 -7.62 4.62
N PHE A 131 0.14 -6.79 5.59
CA PHE A 131 0.88 -7.28 6.76
C PHE A 131 0.05 -8.27 7.59
N ALA A 132 -1.26 -8.02 7.71
CA ALA A 132 -2.16 -8.95 8.37
C ALA A 132 -2.25 -10.29 7.61
N ALA A 133 -2.42 -10.26 6.28
CA ALA A 133 -2.41 -11.45 5.43
C ALA A 133 -1.10 -12.23 5.56
N LEU A 134 0.05 -11.54 5.49
CA LEU A 134 1.36 -12.14 5.64
C LEU A 134 1.53 -12.84 7.00
N ASN A 135 1.12 -12.18 8.09
CA ASN A 135 1.13 -12.77 9.42
C ASN A 135 0.24 -14.02 9.53
N GLN A 136 -0.92 -14.06 8.84
CA GLN A 136 -1.76 -15.27 8.80
C GLN A 136 -1.09 -16.40 7.99
N ILE A 137 -0.41 -16.08 6.90
CA ILE A 137 0.37 -17.05 6.12
C ILE A 137 1.48 -17.67 6.97
N LEU A 138 2.22 -16.85 7.73
CA LEU A 138 3.32 -17.34 8.58
C LEU A 138 2.84 -18.14 9.80
N LYS A 139 1.66 -17.83 10.33
CA LYS A 139 1.06 -18.59 11.45
C LYS A 139 0.32 -19.84 11.00
N ALA A 140 0.06 -19.99 9.71
CA ALA A 140 -0.49 -21.21 9.18
C ALA A 140 0.60 -22.29 9.19
N ASP A 141 0.24 -23.51 9.60
CA ASP A 141 1.12 -24.68 9.61
C ASP A 141 1.35 -25.18 8.17
N LEU A 142 1.99 -24.35 7.36
CA LEU A 142 2.30 -24.54 5.95
C LEU A 142 3.79 -24.81 5.78
N THR A 143 4.14 -25.61 4.78
CA THR A 143 5.54 -25.70 4.37
C THR A 143 6.02 -24.36 3.77
N ILE A 144 7.34 -24.14 3.74
CA ILE A 144 7.92 -22.92 3.15
C ILE A 144 7.45 -22.72 1.70
N ILE A 145 7.43 -23.80 0.92
CA ILE A 145 7.00 -23.77 -0.49
C ILE A 145 5.54 -23.36 -0.58
N ASP A 146 4.69 -23.94 0.27
CA ASP A 146 3.26 -23.65 0.31
C ASP A 146 2.99 -22.19 0.70
N SER A 147 3.72 -21.65 1.68
CA SER A 147 3.63 -20.24 2.08
C SER A 147 4.01 -19.30 0.94
N VAL A 148 5.05 -19.62 0.16
CA VAL A 148 5.44 -18.84 -1.02
C VAL A 148 4.39 -18.91 -2.12
N ILE A 149 3.81 -20.09 -2.36
CA ILE A 149 2.72 -20.26 -3.33
C ILE A 149 1.49 -19.44 -2.92
N VAL A 150 1.08 -19.50 -1.66
CA VAL A 150 -0.06 -18.73 -1.13
C VAL A 150 0.21 -17.23 -1.21
N LEU A 151 1.42 -16.78 -0.85
CA LEU A 151 1.83 -15.38 -0.97
C LEU A 151 1.78 -14.90 -2.43
N PHE A 152 2.30 -15.70 -3.36
CA PHE A 152 2.28 -15.40 -4.78
C PHE A 152 0.84 -15.32 -5.32
N ALA A 153 0.00 -16.29 -4.97
CA ALA A 153 -1.41 -16.31 -5.35
C ALA A 153 -2.16 -15.10 -4.78
N TYR A 154 -1.89 -14.73 -3.52
CA TYR A 154 -2.49 -13.56 -2.89
C TYR A 154 -2.14 -12.28 -3.66
N ASN A 155 -0.86 -12.10 -4.01
CA ASN A 155 -0.39 -10.95 -4.80
C ASN A 155 -1.01 -10.90 -6.20
N LEU A 156 -1.20 -12.06 -6.84
CA LEU A 156 -1.85 -12.15 -8.15
C LEU A 156 -3.33 -11.77 -8.07
N LEU A 157 -4.05 -12.26 -7.06
CA LEU A 157 -5.45 -11.91 -6.82
C LEU A 157 -5.59 -10.43 -6.43
N TYR A 158 -4.63 -9.88 -5.68
CA TYR A 158 -4.57 -8.45 -5.37
C TYR A 158 -4.43 -7.60 -6.64
N ALA A 159 -3.59 -8.01 -7.58
CA ALA A 159 -3.37 -7.29 -8.84
C ALA A 159 -4.56 -7.38 -9.81
N LEU A 160 -5.37 -8.45 -9.71
CA LEU A 160 -6.45 -8.76 -10.65
C LEU A 160 -7.47 -7.61 -10.88
N PRO A 161 -8.06 -6.97 -9.85
CA PRO A 161 -9.01 -5.88 -10.08
C PRO A 161 -8.36 -4.68 -10.78
N PHE A 162 -7.06 -4.48 -10.63
CA PHE A 162 -6.33 -3.39 -11.27
C PHE A 162 -6.07 -3.63 -12.76
N VAL A 163 -6.10 -4.88 -13.23
CA VAL A 163 -6.02 -5.23 -14.67
C VAL A 163 -7.15 -4.56 -15.48
N ILE A 164 -8.26 -4.18 -14.83
CA ILE A 164 -9.35 -3.45 -15.47
C ILE A 164 -8.89 -2.17 -16.16
N VAL A 165 -7.87 -1.48 -15.65
CA VAL A 165 -7.41 -0.21 -16.24
C VAL A 165 -6.75 -0.43 -17.61
N PRO A 166 -5.65 -1.21 -17.75
CA PRO A 166 -5.07 -1.47 -19.06
C PRO A 166 -6.05 -2.15 -20.03
N VAL A 167 -6.96 -2.99 -19.54
CA VAL A 167 -8.00 -3.63 -20.38
C VAL A 167 -9.00 -2.59 -20.92
N LEU A 168 -9.55 -1.73 -20.06
CA LEU A 168 -10.48 -0.67 -20.49
C LEU A 168 -9.82 0.30 -21.48
N VAL A 169 -8.54 0.60 -21.28
CA VAL A 169 -7.76 1.43 -22.20
C VAL A 169 -7.57 0.71 -23.54
N ALA A 170 -7.24 -0.59 -23.52
CA ALA A 170 -7.04 -1.37 -24.74
C ALA A 170 -8.34 -1.49 -25.57
N MET A 171 -9.49 -1.64 -24.92
CA MET A 171 -10.79 -1.79 -25.58
C MET A 171 -11.36 -0.45 -26.09
N ASN A 172 -11.26 0.61 -25.28
CA ASN A 172 -11.99 1.87 -25.52
C ASN A 172 -11.09 3.05 -25.90
N GLY A 173 -9.76 2.85 -25.94
CA GLY A 173 -8.78 3.89 -26.26
C GLY A 173 -8.97 5.14 -25.40
N GLU A 174 -8.99 6.31 -26.03
CA GLU A 174 -9.15 7.60 -25.37
C GLU A 174 -10.49 7.77 -24.64
N ARG A 175 -11.55 7.05 -25.02
CA ARG A 175 -12.86 7.15 -24.35
C ARG A 175 -12.79 6.65 -22.91
N SER A 176 -11.89 5.71 -22.61
CA SER A 176 -11.65 5.17 -21.27
C SER A 176 -11.24 6.26 -20.28
N GLN A 177 -10.58 7.34 -20.74
CA GLN A 177 -10.07 8.43 -19.89
C GLN A 177 -11.19 9.10 -19.10
N SER A 178 -12.35 9.30 -19.71
CA SER A 178 -13.49 9.95 -19.05
C SER A 178 -14.02 9.12 -17.87
N LEU A 179 -14.13 7.80 -18.07
CA LEU A 179 -14.59 6.86 -17.05
C LEU A 179 -13.54 6.69 -15.95
N LEU A 180 -12.28 6.45 -16.32
CA LEU A 180 -11.17 6.30 -15.39
C LEU A 180 -10.97 7.54 -14.52
N LYS A 181 -11.10 8.75 -15.08
CA LYS A 181 -11.06 9.99 -14.29
C LYS A 181 -12.23 10.10 -13.32
N ARG A 182 -13.45 9.68 -13.69
CA ARG A 182 -14.60 9.67 -12.76
C ARG A 182 -14.35 8.73 -11.58
N ILE A 183 -13.86 7.52 -11.86
CA ILE A 183 -13.51 6.56 -10.80
C ILE A 183 -12.39 7.13 -9.94
N ASN A 184 -11.34 7.70 -10.55
CA ASN A 184 -10.24 8.31 -9.82
C ASN A 184 -10.69 9.45 -8.90
N LEU A 185 -11.67 10.28 -9.31
CA LEU A 185 -12.21 11.32 -8.44
C LEU A 185 -12.92 10.76 -7.21
N VAL A 186 -13.63 9.64 -7.34
CA VAL A 186 -14.26 8.95 -6.20
C VAL A 186 -13.19 8.39 -5.27
N VAL A 187 -12.18 7.74 -5.84
CA VAL A 187 -11.04 7.14 -5.15
C VAL A 187 -10.19 8.21 -4.44
N GLU A 188 -9.90 9.33 -5.10
CA GLU A 188 -9.20 10.49 -4.53
C GLU A 188 -9.98 11.11 -3.38
N ARG A 189 -11.31 11.23 -3.52
CA ARG A 189 -12.16 11.75 -2.44
C ARG A 189 -12.10 10.83 -1.22
N ALA A 190 -12.19 9.52 -1.40
CA ALA A 190 -12.05 8.56 -0.31
C ALA A 190 -10.66 8.66 0.34
N SER A 191 -9.59 8.66 -0.47
CA SER A 191 -8.20 8.77 -0.02
C SER A 191 -7.91 10.07 0.75
N ALA A 192 -8.53 11.18 0.34
CA ALA A 192 -8.38 12.47 1.00
C ALA A 192 -8.82 12.46 2.47
N TYR A 193 -9.72 11.55 2.86
CA TYR A 193 -10.12 11.32 4.24
C TYR A 193 -9.39 10.14 4.86
N LEU A 194 -9.24 9.02 4.14
CA LEU A 194 -8.63 7.78 4.65
C LEU A 194 -7.15 7.99 5.02
N MET A 195 -6.36 8.63 4.15
CA MET A 195 -4.92 8.76 4.40
C MET A 195 -4.62 9.62 5.64
N PRO A 196 -5.19 10.83 5.82
CA PRO A 196 -5.03 11.57 7.06
C PRO A 196 -5.57 10.81 8.28
N ALA A 197 -6.70 10.11 8.16
CA ALA A 197 -7.25 9.34 9.27
C ALA A 197 -6.31 8.21 9.71
N LEU A 198 -5.78 7.43 8.76
CA LEU A 198 -4.82 6.35 9.04
C LEU A 198 -3.53 6.90 9.66
N LEU A 199 -2.98 7.97 9.10
CA LEU A 199 -1.77 8.62 9.63
C LEU A 199 -2.01 9.21 11.03
N ALA A 200 -3.18 9.80 11.27
CA ALA A 200 -3.56 10.34 12.58
C ALA A 200 -3.71 9.23 13.62
N ILE A 201 -4.45 8.16 13.30
CA ILE A 201 -4.65 7.02 14.19
C ILE A 201 -3.30 6.39 14.55
N ALA A 202 -2.47 6.11 13.54
CA ALA A 202 -1.13 5.57 13.76
C ALA A 202 -0.26 6.53 14.59
N GLY A 203 -0.29 7.82 14.28
CA GLY A 203 0.47 8.85 14.99
C GLY A 203 0.07 8.96 16.46
N PHE A 204 -1.24 9.03 16.76
CA PHE A 204 -1.74 9.10 18.13
C PHE A 204 -1.46 7.81 18.90
N ALA A 205 -1.60 6.65 18.26
CA ALA A 205 -1.28 5.36 18.88
C ALA A 205 0.19 5.31 19.32
N LEU A 206 1.13 5.65 18.41
CA LEU A 206 2.57 5.64 18.70
C LEU A 206 2.96 6.66 19.79
N VAL A 207 2.42 7.87 19.72
CA VAL A 207 2.70 8.91 20.74
C VAL A 207 2.12 8.52 22.09
N GLY A 208 0.87 8.05 22.12
CA GLY A 208 0.20 7.65 23.36
C GLY A 208 0.90 6.48 24.06
N ASP A 209 1.31 5.47 23.28
CA ASP A 209 2.07 4.32 23.77
C ASP A 209 3.42 4.75 24.38
N ALA A 210 4.18 5.57 23.65
CA ALA A 210 5.48 6.08 24.13
C ALA A 210 5.34 6.96 25.38
N ILE A 211 4.37 7.87 25.42
CA ILE A 211 4.14 8.73 26.60
C ILE A 211 3.78 7.88 27.82
N LYS A 212 2.88 6.90 27.67
CA LYS A 212 2.51 6.02 28.78
C LYS A 212 3.73 5.27 29.32
N PHE A 213 4.56 4.73 28.44
CA PHE A 213 5.79 4.06 28.83
C PHE A 213 6.74 4.99 29.59
N LEU A 214 6.96 6.22 29.09
CA LEU A 214 7.82 7.20 29.76
C LEU A 214 7.29 7.61 31.15
N LEU A 215 5.97 7.60 31.36
CA LEU A 215 5.35 7.97 32.63
C LEU A 215 5.25 6.80 33.63
N THR A 216 5.01 5.59 33.15
CA THR A 216 4.63 4.45 34.01
C THR A 216 5.63 3.29 33.99
N GLY A 217 6.62 3.34 33.09
CA GLY A 217 7.53 2.23 32.79
C GLY A 217 6.87 1.06 32.05
N LYS A 218 5.60 1.19 31.65
CA LYS A 218 4.83 0.15 30.95
C LYS A 218 4.16 0.71 29.69
N GLY A 219 4.36 0.06 28.55
CA GLY A 219 3.68 0.37 27.29
C GLY A 219 2.17 0.11 27.36
N LEU A 220 1.46 0.57 26.33
CA LEU A 220 0.09 0.18 25.97
C LEU A 220 0.05 -1.16 25.25
N LEU A 221 1.09 -1.45 24.45
CA LEU A 221 1.31 -2.71 23.74
C LEU A 221 2.29 -3.62 24.49
#